data_AF-A0A7Y6UDS9-F1
#
_entry.id   AF-A0A7Y6UDS9-F1
#
_cell.length_a   1.000
_cell.length_b   1.000
_cell.length_c   1.000
_cell.angle_alpha   90.00
_cell.angle_beta   90.00
_cell.angle_gamma   90.00
#
_symmetry.space_group_name_H-M   'P 1'
#
loop_
_entity.id
_entity.type
_entity.pdbx_description
1 polymer ?
#
loop_
_entity_poly.entity_id
_entity_poly.type
_entity_poly.pdbx_seq_one_letter_code
_entity_poly.pdbx_strand_id
1 'polypeptide(L)'
;MPELNVALFRNRLRRRATIDVFFIAAVRQGSDLSGIKIADIVSKPVTEVADELTRRITELRGGRDRQFARTKRLTDGLPSPLLRGALRLAATITNELGLDLPALGLPREPFGSAMVSSVGSLGLPQGFAPLAWMYGVPLLVLVGEISRKPVVVGDHVEVGEILPITATIDHRYADGSHISRMMTAFREYLAVPARFEP
;
A
#
# COMPACT_ATOMS: atom_id res chain seq x y z
N MET A 1 -15.81 3.52 -3.49
CA MET A 1 -16.13 3.73 -2.06
C MET A 1 -15.39 4.97 -1.55
N PRO A 2 -15.90 6.18 -1.81
CA PRO A 2 -15.24 7.42 -1.39
C PRO A 2 -15.14 7.58 0.14
N GLU A 3 -15.99 6.88 0.90
CA GLU A 3 -16.07 6.95 2.36
C GLU A 3 -14.82 6.39 3.05
N LEU A 4 -14.11 5.47 2.39
CA LEU A 4 -12.85 4.91 2.88
C LEU A 4 -11.65 5.82 2.59
N ASN A 5 -11.80 6.85 1.76
CA ASN A 5 -10.72 7.80 1.48
C ASN A 5 -10.60 8.87 2.58
N VAL A 6 -10.29 8.42 3.79
CA VAL A 6 -10.25 9.26 5.00
C VAL A 6 -8.99 9.01 5.82
N ALA A 7 -8.46 10.07 6.41
CA ALA A 7 -7.40 10.04 7.41
C ALA A 7 -8.01 10.17 8.81
N LEU A 8 -7.45 9.47 9.81
CA LEU A 8 -7.86 9.59 11.20
C LEU A 8 -7.07 10.70 11.89
N PHE A 9 -7.78 11.73 12.36
CA PHE A 9 -7.22 12.85 13.12
C PHE A 9 -7.92 12.99 14.46
N ARG A 10 -7.21 12.79 15.59
CA ARG A 10 -7.77 12.92 16.95
C ARG A 10 -9.15 12.26 17.11
N ASN A 11 -9.26 11.02 16.64
CA ASN A 11 -10.50 10.22 16.64
C ASN A 11 -11.63 10.75 15.73
N ARG A 12 -11.32 11.58 14.75
CA ARG A 12 -12.25 12.06 13.71
C ARG A 12 -11.74 11.67 12.33
N LEU A 13 -12.64 11.27 11.45
CA LEU A 13 -12.31 10.95 10.06
C LEU A 13 -12.34 12.23 9.23
N ARG A 14 -11.24 12.54 8.54
CA ARG A 14 -11.11 13.66 7.60
C ARG A 14 -10.94 13.12 6.19
N ARG A 15 -11.77 13.57 5.26
CA ARG A 15 -11.68 13.18 3.85
C ARG A 15 -10.37 13.69 3.23
N ARG A 16 -9.70 12.82 2.46
CA ARG A 16 -8.54 13.21 1.66
C ARG A 16 -8.98 13.84 0.35
N ALA A 17 -8.15 14.72 -0.19
CA ALA A 17 -8.42 15.40 -1.46
C ALA A 17 -8.24 14.46 -2.67
N THR A 18 -7.19 13.63 -2.64
CA THR A 18 -6.83 12.65 -3.68
C THR A 18 -6.84 11.24 -3.10
N ILE A 19 -6.83 10.24 -3.98
CA ILE A 19 -6.55 8.85 -3.59
C ILE A 19 -5.11 8.54 -3.96
N ASP A 20 -4.25 8.47 -2.95
CA ASP A 20 -2.85 8.12 -3.12
C ASP A 20 -2.64 6.66 -2.71
N VAL A 21 -1.87 5.89 -3.47
CA VAL A 21 -1.59 4.48 -3.14
C VAL A 21 -0.09 4.29 -2.97
N PHE A 22 0.30 3.64 -1.86
CA PHE A 22 1.68 3.32 -1.58
C PHE A 22 1.98 1.85 -1.91
N PHE A 23 2.90 1.65 -2.85
CA PHE A 23 3.34 0.34 -3.29
C PHE A 23 4.61 -0.07 -2.58
N ILE A 24 4.58 -1.19 -1.85
CA ILE A 24 5.77 -1.77 -1.22
C ILE A 24 6.51 -2.61 -2.28
N ALA A 25 7.78 -2.30 -2.49
CA ALA A 25 8.67 -2.98 -3.41
C ALA A 25 9.91 -3.49 -2.67
N ALA A 26 10.28 -4.75 -2.93
CA ALA A 26 11.58 -5.27 -2.50
C ALA A 26 12.71 -4.61 -3.29
N VAL A 27 13.65 -4.00 -2.56
CA VAL A 27 14.87 -3.36 -3.06
C VAL A 27 16.05 -4.22 -2.62
N ARG A 28 16.99 -4.49 -3.53
CA ARG A 28 18.19 -5.33 -3.30
C ARG A 28 17.91 -6.75 -2.77
N GLN A 29 17.79 -7.74 -3.66
CA GLN A 29 17.73 -9.18 -3.33
C GLN A 29 16.86 -9.54 -2.10
N GLY A 30 15.74 -8.85 -1.89
CA GLY A 30 14.78 -9.14 -0.82
C GLY A 30 15.14 -8.69 0.59
N SER A 31 16.28 -8.01 0.82
CA SER A 31 16.72 -7.65 2.18
C SER A 31 16.29 -6.26 2.65
N ASP A 32 16.02 -5.31 1.74
CA ASP A 32 15.48 -3.99 2.08
C ASP A 32 14.10 -3.80 1.40
N LEU A 33 13.07 -3.48 2.18
CA LEU A 33 11.77 -3.08 1.64
C LEU A 33 11.75 -1.55 1.49
N SER A 34 11.46 -1.07 0.29
CA SER A 34 11.14 0.33 0.05
C SER A 34 9.72 0.45 -0.48
N GLY A 35 9.25 1.66 -0.71
CA GLY A 35 7.98 1.83 -1.39
C GLY A 35 7.83 3.16 -2.08
N ILE A 36 6.87 3.18 -2.99
CA ILE A 36 6.60 4.29 -3.88
C ILE A 36 5.16 4.72 -3.66
N LYS A 37 4.97 5.99 -3.31
CA LYS A 37 3.64 6.61 -3.32
C LYS A 37 3.33 7.12 -4.72
N ILE A 38 2.24 6.63 -5.30
CA ILE A 38 1.62 7.18 -6.50
C ILE A 38 0.48 8.08 -6.03
N ALA A 39 0.60 9.37 -6.35
CA ALA A 39 -0.43 10.35 -6.03
C ALA A 39 -1.54 10.35 -7.06
N ASP A 40 -2.76 10.60 -6.58
CA ASP A 40 -3.98 10.71 -7.38
C ASP A 40 -4.15 9.58 -8.40
N ILE A 41 -4.16 8.34 -7.92
CA ILE A 41 -4.17 7.15 -8.78
C ILE A 41 -5.43 7.06 -9.66
N VAL A 42 -6.53 7.70 -9.24
CA VAL A 42 -7.83 7.63 -9.95
C VAL A 42 -7.82 8.43 -11.25
N SER A 43 -6.95 9.43 -11.38
CA SER A 43 -6.86 10.24 -12.60
C SER A 43 -5.94 9.63 -13.66
N LYS A 44 -5.32 8.48 -13.36
CA LYS A 44 -4.33 7.82 -14.24
C LYS A 44 -4.84 6.46 -14.70
N PRO A 45 -4.66 6.10 -15.98
CA PRO A 45 -4.91 4.74 -16.42
C PRO A 45 -3.90 3.78 -15.78
N VAL A 46 -4.30 2.52 -15.62
CA VAL A 46 -3.47 1.49 -14.99
C VAL A 46 -2.13 1.28 -15.70
N THR A 47 -2.08 1.49 -17.01
CA THR A 47 -0.87 1.42 -17.83
C THR A 47 0.13 2.52 -17.44
N GLU A 48 -0.34 3.76 -17.27
CA GLU A 48 0.51 4.86 -16.80
C GLU A 48 1.00 4.63 -15.37
N VAL A 49 0.15 4.08 -14.49
CA VAL A 49 0.55 3.68 -13.13
C VAL A 49 1.65 2.62 -13.19
N ALA A 50 1.51 1.62 -14.07
CA ALA A 50 2.50 0.56 -14.25
C ALA A 50 3.84 1.11 -14.77
N ASP A 51 3.82 2.02 -15.74
CA ASP A 51 5.00 2.68 -16.28
C ASP A 51 5.70 3.54 -15.21
N GLU A 52 4.92 4.33 -14.46
CA GLU A 52 5.44 5.17 -13.38
C GLU A 52 6.08 4.33 -12.27
N LEU A 53 5.43 3.24 -11.86
CA LEU A 53 5.98 2.30 -10.88
C LEU A 53 7.26 1.65 -11.39
N THR A 54 7.26 1.15 -12.63
CA THR A 54 8.42 0.47 -13.23
C THR A 54 9.63 1.41 -13.29
N ARG A 55 9.42 2.66 -13.73
CA ARG A 55 10.47 3.68 -13.76
C ARG A 55 11.03 3.94 -12.36
N ARG A 56 10.16 4.23 -11.38
CA ARG A 56 10.59 4.56 -10.00
C ARG A 56 11.24 3.38 -9.27
N ILE A 57 10.76 2.15 -9.47
CA ILE A 57 11.38 0.94 -8.90
C ILE A 57 12.79 0.73 -9.47
N THR A 58 12.96 0.96 -10.77
CA THR A 58 14.27 0.85 -11.44
C THR A 58 15.27 1.86 -10.87
N GLU A 59 14.83 3.09 -10.63
CA GLU A 59 15.64 4.13 -9.99
C GLU A 59 16.03 3.77 -8.53
N LEU A 60 15.07 3.23 -7.75
CA LEU A 60 15.33 2.77 -6.38
C LEU A 60 16.32 1.61 -6.33
N ARG A 61 16.20 0.64 -7.24
CA ARG A 61 17.16 -0.47 -7.36
C ARG A 61 18.56 -0.01 -7.76
N GLY A 62 18.66 1.10 -8.50
CA GLY A 62 19.92 1.75 -8.88
C GLY A 62 20.68 2.41 -7.72
N GLY A 63 20.17 2.36 -6.47
CA GLY A 63 20.88 2.84 -5.29
C GLY A 63 20.98 4.37 -5.17
N ARG A 64 20.14 5.12 -5.90
CA ARG A 64 20.19 6.60 -5.90
C ARG A 64 19.48 7.26 -4.74
N ASP A 65 18.93 6.50 -3.80
CA ASP A 65 18.16 7.07 -2.69
C ASP A 65 19.06 7.51 -1.52
N ARG A 66 19.62 8.71 -1.64
CA ARG A 66 20.38 9.38 -0.58
C ARG A 66 19.54 9.64 0.68
N GLN A 67 18.21 9.72 0.55
CA GLN A 67 17.29 10.03 1.64
C GLN A 67 17.04 8.81 2.51
N PHE A 68 16.86 7.63 1.92
CA PHE A 68 16.76 6.36 2.63
C PHE A 68 18.03 6.07 3.44
N ALA A 69 19.22 6.27 2.86
CA ALA A 69 20.49 6.06 3.53
C ALA A 69 20.70 6.99 4.75
N ARG A 70 20.22 8.24 4.66
CA ARG A 70 20.29 9.21 5.78
C ARG A 70 19.36 8.80 6.92
N THR A 71 18.13 8.40 6.60
CA THR A 71 17.14 7.97 7.60
C THR A 71 17.58 6.69 8.30
N LYS A 72 18.12 5.71 7.57
CA LYS A 72 18.67 4.47 8.13
C LYS A 72 19.75 4.76 9.19
N ARG A 73 20.74 5.61 8.85
CA ARG A 73 21.81 6.02 9.79
C ARG A 73 21.30 6.73 11.03
N LEU A 74 20.29 7.59 10.91
CA LEU A 74 19.68 8.28 12.05
C LEU A 74 18.93 7.31 12.97
N THR A 75 18.37 6.24 12.40
CA THR A 75 17.58 5.24 13.12
C THR A 75 18.48 4.24 13.86
N ASP A 76 19.59 3.82 13.24
CA ASP A 76 20.54 2.84 13.78
C ASP A 76 21.29 3.33 15.04
N GLY A 77 21.40 4.66 15.22
CA GLY A 77 22.11 5.27 16.34
C GLY A 77 21.24 5.62 17.56
N LEU A 78 19.92 5.46 17.48
CA LEU A 78 18.99 5.88 18.54
C LEU A 78 18.60 4.73 19.47
N PRO A 79 18.65 4.90 20.81
CA PRO A 79 18.14 3.89 21.72
C PRO A 79 16.62 3.74 21.56
N SER A 80 16.10 2.52 21.72
CA SER A 80 14.72 2.15 21.42
C SER A 80 13.61 3.03 22.02
N PRO A 81 13.68 3.56 23.27
CA PRO A 81 12.64 4.46 23.77
C PRO A 81 12.61 5.81 23.03
N LEU A 82 13.77 6.38 22.71
CA LEU A 82 13.86 7.64 21.95
C LEU A 82 13.38 7.44 20.52
N LEU A 83 13.76 6.33 19.89
CA LEU A 83 13.28 5.98 18.56
C LEU A 83 11.75 5.86 18.53
N ARG A 84 11.16 5.16 19.51
CA ARG A 84 9.70 5.04 19.61
C ARG A 84 9.01 6.40 19.77
N GLY A 85 9.56 7.28 20.61
CA GLY A 85 9.06 8.65 20.77
C GLY A 85 9.13 9.46 19.48
N ALA A 86 10.28 9.42 18.81
CA ALA A 86 10.53 10.11 17.54
C ALA A 86 9.58 9.62 16.44
N LEU A 87 9.40 8.30 16.30
CA LEU A 87 8.46 7.71 15.32
C LEU A 87 7.02 8.12 15.61
N ARG A 88 6.60 8.17 16.89
CA ARG A 88 5.24 8.60 17.26
C ARG A 88 5.03 10.05 16.90
N LEU A 89 5.97 10.92 17.24
CA LEU A 89 5.91 12.33 16.89
C LEU A 89 5.87 12.52 15.37
N ALA A 90 6.74 11.81 14.63
CA ALA A 90 6.75 11.87 13.18
C ALA A 90 5.42 11.44 12.58
N ALA A 91 4.85 10.32 13.04
CA ALA A 91 3.55 9.83 12.58
C ALA A 91 2.41 10.80 12.91
N THR A 92 2.41 11.41 14.10
CA THR A 92 1.40 12.44 14.45
C THR A 92 1.55 13.67 13.57
N ILE A 93 2.77 14.14 13.29
CA ILE A 93 2.96 15.31 12.42
C ILE A 93 2.52 15.01 10.98
N THR A 94 2.90 13.86 10.42
CA THR A 94 2.66 13.56 9.01
C THR A 94 1.24 13.04 8.73
N ASN A 95 0.67 12.20 9.60
CA ASN A 95 -0.65 11.60 9.40
C ASN A 95 -1.76 12.41 10.07
N GLU A 96 -1.56 12.85 11.31
CA GLU A 96 -2.60 13.57 12.05
C GLU A 96 -2.62 15.05 11.64
N LEU A 97 -1.51 15.76 11.82
CA LEU A 97 -1.44 17.19 11.45
C LEU A 97 -1.43 17.39 9.94
N GLY A 98 -1.01 16.38 9.16
CA GLY A 98 -0.95 16.45 7.69
C GLY A 98 0.17 17.37 7.19
N LEU A 99 1.25 17.49 7.94
CA LEU A 99 2.38 18.37 7.64
C LEU A 99 3.57 17.57 7.09
N ASP A 100 4.33 18.20 6.20
CA ASP A 100 5.59 17.65 5.73
C ASP A 100 6.67 17.74 6.82
N LEU A 101 7.56 16.75 6.86
CA LEU A 101 8.77 16.72 7.68
C LEU A 101 10.01 16.61 6.80
N PRO A 102 10.46 17.72 6.16
CA PRO A 102 11.61 17.70 5.26
C PRO A 102 12.90 17.22 5.94
N ALA A 103 13.06 17.50 7.24
CA ALA A 103 14.23 17.10 8.02
C ALA A 103 14.43 15.58 8.07
N LEU A 104 13.34 14.81 8.03
CA LEU A 104 13.32 13.34 7.99
C LEU A 104 12.98 12.81 6.60
N GLY A 105 12.74 13.69 5.63
CA GLY A 105 12.33 13.31 4.29
C GLY A 105 10.94 12.68 4.20
N LEU A 106 10.10 12.88 5.22
CA LEU A 106 8.77 12.31 5.26
C LEU A 106 7.76 13.34 4.74
N PRO A 107 7.08 13.07 3.60
CA PRO A 107 5.98 13.92 3.17
C PRO A 107 4.76 13.73 4.06
N ARG A 108 3.79 14.65 3.98
CA ARG A 108 2.45 14.48 4.53
C ARG A 108 1.82 13.18 4.03
N GLU A 109 1.15 12.48 4.93
CA GLU A 109 0.47 11.20 4.66
C GLU A 109 1.35 10.26 3.80
N PRO A 110 2.53 9.82 4.30
CA PRO A 110 3.55 9.16 3.48
C PRO A 110 3.06 7.87 2.82
N PHE A 111 2.08 7.20 3.41
CA PHE A 111 1.47 5.97 2.89
C PHE A 111 0.15 6.19 2.14
N GLY A 112 -0.35 7.43 2.09
CA GLY A 112 -1.54 7.79 1.33
C GLY A 112 -2.84 7.19 1.89
N SER A 113 -3.68 6.71 0.97
CA SER A 113 -5.04 6.24 1.20
C SER A 113 -5.16 4.72 1.30
N ALA A 114 -4.25 3.98 0.67
CA ALA A 114 -4.18 2.54 0.74
C ALA A 114 -2.74 2.08 0.44
N MET A 115 -2.43 0.86 0.87
CA MET A 115 -1.14 0.23 0.58
C MET A 115 -1.35 -1.03 -0.25
N VAL A 116 -0.43 -1.28 -1.17
CA VAL A 116 -0.36 -2.54 -1.94
C VAL A 116 1.04 -3.11 -1.78
N SER A 117 1.13 -4.39 -1.46
CA SER A 117 2.39 -5.12 -1.38
C SER A 117 2.29 -6.41 -2.19
N SER A 118 3.38 -6.80 -2.83
CA SER A 118 3.48 -8.09 -3.53
C SER A 118 4.58 -8.92 -2.90
N VAL A 119 4.22 -10.15 -2.54
CA VAL A 119 5.14 -11.18 -2.04
C VAL A 119 5.21 -12.39 -2.97
N GLY A 120 4.46 -12.37 -4.08
CA GLY A 120 4.50 -13.43 -5.08
C GLY A 120 5.90 -13.58 -5.71
N SER A 121 6.63 -12.48 -5.89
CA SER A 121 8.03 -12.52 -6.36
C SER A 121 9.00 -13.15 -5.36
N LEU A 122 8.58 -13.35 -4.10
CA LEU A 122 9.34 -14.04 -3.06
C LEU A 122 8.95 -15.52 -2.94
N GLY A 123 8.05 -16.02 -3.80
CA GLY A 123 7.56 -17.40 -3.75
C GLY A 123 6.63 -17.67 -2.57
N LEU A 124 5.95 -16.63 -2.06
CA LEU A 124 4.96 -16.78 -0.99
C LEU A 124 3.55 -16.93 -1.59
N PRO A 125 2.89 -18.10 -1.44
CA PRO A 125 1.57 -18.32 -2.00
C PRO A 125 0.52 -17.39 -1.40
N GLN A 126 0.57 -17.12 -0.09
CA GLN A 126 -0.38 -16.24 0.58
C GLN A 126 0.24 -15.68 1.87
N GLY A 127 -0.23 -14.52 2.31
CA GLY A 127 0.13 -13.96 3.61
C GLY A 127 -0.85 -12.89 4.06
N PHE A 128 -0.67 -12.43 5.30
CA PHE A 128 -1.41 -11.31 5.87
C PHE A 128 -0.40 -10.26 6.30
N ALA A 129 -0.32 -9.16 5.57
CA ALA A 129 0.57 -8.08 5.92
C ALA A 129 -0.05 -7.23 7.04
N PRO A 130 0.63 -7.05 8.18
CA PRO A 130 0.07 -6.32 9.30
C PRO A 130 0.01 -4.82 9.02
N LEU A 131 -1.00 -4.16 9.56
CA LEU A 131 -1.05 -2.71 9.59
C LEU A 131 -0.26 -2.22 10.81
N ALA A 132 0.82 -1.47 10.56
CA ALA A 132 1.53 -0.79 11.62
C ALA A 132 0.74 0.45 12.08
N TRP A 133 0.81 0.75 13.37
CA TRP A 133 0.14 1.91 13.98
C TRP A 133 0.49 3.25 13.31
N MET A 134 1.66 3.34 12.67
CA MET A 134 2.16 4.54 11.99
C MET A 134 1.69 4.69 10.53
N TYR A 135 1.03 3.70 9.94
CA TYR A 135 0.65 3.78 8.53
C TYR A 135 -0.50 4.74 8.28
N GLY A 136 -1.48 4.80 9.19
CA GLY A 136 -2.62 5.71 9.03
C GLY A 136 -3.49 5.41 7.80
N VAL A 137 -3.48 4.16 7.32
CA VAL A 137 -4.26 3.71 6.18
C VAL A 137 -5.38 2.77 6.62
N PRO A 138 -6.57 2.83 5.98
CA PRO A 138 -7.69 1.92 6.24
C PRO A 138 -7.46 0.51 5.70
N LEU A 139 -6.60 0.36 4.66
CA LEU A 139 -6.49 -0.84 3.86
C LEU A 139 -5.04 -1.08 3.42
N LEU A 140 -4.58 -2.32 3.60
CA LEU A 140 -3.38 -2.86 2.96
C LEU A 140 -3.73 -4.15 2.23
N VAL A 141 -3.46 -4.17 0.92
CA VAL A 141 -3.66 -5.33 0.04
C VAL A 141 -2.32 -6.04 -0.16
N LEU A 142 -2.31 -7.36 0.02
CA LEU A 142 -1.18 -8.23 -0.24
C LEU A 142 -1.50 -9.16 -1.42
N VAL A 143 -0.61 -9.17 -2.40
CA VAL A 143 -0.67 -10.02 -3.59
C VAL A 143 0.34 -11.16 -3.43
N GLY A 144 -0.14 -12.40 -3.45
CA GLY A 144 0.69 -13.60 -3.34
C GLY A 144 1.13 -14.15 -4.70
N GLU A 145 1.72 -15.34 -4.69
CA GLU A 145 2.22 -16.03 -5.88
C GLU A 145 1.08 -16.62 -6.73
N ILE A 146 1.18 -16.45 -8.05
CA ILE A 146 0.25 -17.08 -9.00
C ILE A 146 0.50 -18.59 -9.02
N SER A 147 -0.56 -19.37 -8.85
CA SER A 147 -0.47 -20.84 -8.87
C SER A 147 -1.62 -21.46 -9.65
N ARG A 148 -1.36 -22.62 -10.26
CA ARG A 148 -2.38 -23.39 -10.97
C ARG A 148 -3.20 -24.22 -9.98
N LYS A 149 -4.52 -24.09 -10.01
CA LYS A 149 -5.45 -24.83 -9.14
C LYS A 149 -6.66 -25.35 -9.92
N PRO A 150 -7.25 -26.48 -9.51
CA PRO A 150 -8.55 -26.87 -10.04
C PRO A 150 -9.60 -25.84 -9.64
N VAL A 151 -10.34 -25.31 -10.62
CA VAL A 151 -11.45 -24.37 -10.44
C VAL A 151 -12.68 -24.84 -11.20
N VAL A 152 -13.85 -24.47 -10.70
CA VAL A 152 -15.12 -24.75 -11.37
C VAL A 152 -15.45 -23.59 -12.30
N VAL A 153 -15.61 -23.89 -13.59
CA VAL A 153 -16.07 -22.95 -14.61
C VAL A 153 -17.37 -23.52 -15.17
N GLY A 154 -18.50 -22.86 -14.94
CA GLY A 154 -19.82 -23.47 -15.22
C GLY A 154 -19.99 -24.80 -14.47
N ASP A 155 -20.16 -25.89 -15.22
CA ASP A 155 -20.36 -27.25 -14.66
C ASP A 155 -19.13 -28.17 -14.77
N HIS A 156 -17.96 -27.66 -15.16
CA HIS A 156 -16.73 -28.46 -15.34
C HIS A 156 -15.57 -27.95 -14.49
N VAL A 157 -14.64 -28.85 -14.15
CA VAL A 157 -13.41 -28.54 -13.42
C VAL A 157 -12.28 -28.36 -14.42
N GLU A 158 -11.64 -27.19 -14.37
CA GLU A 158 -10.47 -26.86 -15.19
C GLU A 158 -9.29 -26.45 -14.33
N VAL A 159 -8.09 -26.49 -14.91
CA VAL A 159 -6.89 -25.94 -14.25
C VAL A 159 -6.80 -24.45 -14.59
N GLY A 160 -7.07 -23.60 -13.61
CA GLY A 160 -6.98 -22.14 -13.72
C GLY A 160 -5.76 -21.56 -13.02
N GLU A 161 -5.29 -20.40 -13.49
CA GLU A 161 -4.31 -19.57 -12.78
C GLU A 161 -5.00 -18.74 -11.70
N ILE A 162 -4.52 -18.84 -10.46
CA ILE A 162 -5.11 -18.16 -9.32
C ILE A 162 -4.10 -17.17 -8.75
N LEU A 163 -4.51 -15.90 -8.70
CA LEU A 163 -3.81 -14.84 -7.99
C LEU A 163 -4.43 -14.65 -6.59
N PRO A 164 -3.78 -15.13 -5.53
CA PRO A 164 -4.26 -14.93 -4.17
C PRO A 164 -4.07 -13.48 -3.74
N ILE A 165 -5.17 -12.85 -3.29
CA ILE A 165 -5.19 -11.48 -2.81
C ILE A 165 -5.78 -11.47 -1.41
N THR A 166 -5.07 -10.86 -0.47
CA THR A 166 -5.49 -10.73 0.92
C THR A 166 -5.53 -9.26 1.30
N ALA A 167 -6.50 -8.86 2.12
CA ALA A 167 -6.64 -7.49 2.58
C ALA A 167 -6.66 -7.44 4.11
N THR A 168 -5.78 -6.63 4.69
CA THR A 168 -5.81 -6.26 6.11
C THR A 168 -6.50 -4.92 6.23
N ILE A 169 -7.54 -4.86 7.06
CA ILE A 169 -8.44 -3.70 7.15
C ILE A 169 -8.46 -3.20 8.58
N ASP A 170 -8.32 -1.88 8.74
CA ASP A 170 -8.36 -1.25 10.04
C ASP A 170 -9.81 -0.92 10.43
N HIS A 171 -10.28 -1.59 11.48
CA HIS A 171 -11.67 -1.49 11.94
C HIS A 171 -12.03 -0.11 12.51
N ARG A 172 -11.04 0.79 12.71
CA ARG A 172 -11.27 2.20 13.05
C ARG A 172 -11.85 3.00 11.87
N TYR A 173 -11.67 2.50 10.65
CA TYR A 173 -12.07 3.18 9.40
C TYR A 173 -13.25 2.52 8.69
N ALA A 174 -13.33 1.18 8.78
CA ALA A 174 -14.27 0.38 8.01
C ALA A 174 -14.90 -0.71 8.86
N ASP A 175 -16.11 -1.13 8.47
CA ASP A 175 -16.82 -2.29 9.02
C ASP A 175 -17.17 -3.28 7.90
N GLY A 176 -17.84 -4.39 8.25
CA GLY A 176 -18.22 -5.43 7.29
C GLY A 176 -19.06 -4.94 6.10
N SER A 177 -19.89 -3.91 6.28
CA SER A 177 -20.70 -3.35 5.19
C SER A 177 -19.86 -2.63 4.15
N HIS A 178 -18.85 -1.87 4.61
CA HIS A 178 -17.88 -1.21 3.74
C HIS A 178 -17.06 -2.24 2.96
N ILE A 179 -16.64 -3.33 3.63
CA ILE A 179 -15.87 -4.41 3.02
C ILE A 179 -16.69 -5.09 1.92
N SER A 180 -17.96 -5.41 2.19
CA SER A 180 -18.84 -6.04 1.20
C SER A 180 -18.97 -5.19 -0.07
N ARG A 181 -19.24 -3.88 0.07
CA ARG A 181 -19.35 -2.94 -1.06
C ARG A 181 -18.04 -2.82 -1.84
N MET A 182 -16.90 -2.78 -1.14
CA MET A 182 -15.58 -2.75 -1.76
C MET A 182 -15.30 -4.02 -2.56
N MET A 183 -15.67 -5.19 -2.05
CA MET A 183 -15.49 -6.47 -2.74
C MET A 183 -16.32 -6.57 -4.01
N THR A 184 -17.53 -6.00 -4.04
CA THR A 184 -18.33 -5.92 -5.27
C THR A 184 -17.58 -5.14 -6.36
N ALA A 185 -17.17 -3.90 -6.06
CA ALA A 185 -16.44 -3.07 -7.02
C ALA A 185 -15.12 -3.71 -7.47
N PHE A 186 -14.41 -4.36 -6.55
CA PHE A 186 -13.17 -5.07 -6.84
C PHE A 186 -13.38 -6.23 -7.82
N ARG A 187 -14.43 -7.04 -7.61
CA ARG A 187 -14.78 -8.15 -8.50
C ARG A 187 -15.22 -7.66 -9.87
N GLU A 188 -16.03 -6.59 -9.93
CA GLU A 188 -16.47 -5.99 -11.19
C GLU A 188 -15.29 -5.49 -12.02
N TYR A 189 -14.34 -4.81 -11.39
CA TYR A 189 -13.13 -4.33 -12.06
C TYR A 189 -12.29 -5.49 -12.61
N LEU A 190 -12.05 -6.53 -11.81
CA LEU A 190 -11.25 -7.68 -12.25
C LEU A 190 -11.94 -8.54 -13.31
N ALA A 191 -13.28 -8.60 -13.31
CA ALA A 191 -14.03 -9.36 -14.29
C ALA A 191 -14.00 -8.71 -15.68
N VAL A 192 -14.05 -7.36 -15.74
CA VAL A 192 -14.08 -6.62 -17.01
C VAL A 192 -13.22 -5.34 -16.92
N PRO A 193 -11.88 -5.46 -16.85
CA PRO A 193 -11.01 -4.31 -16.65
C PRO A 193 -11.08 -3.28 -17.78
N ALA A 194 -11.31 -3.72 -19.03
CA ALA A 194 -11.49 -2.84 -20.20
C ALA A 194 -12.70 -1.89 -20.11
N ARG A 195 -13.60 -2.07 -19.14
CA ARG A 195 -14.69 -1.11 -18.88
C ARG A 195 -14.20 0.12 -18.11
N PHE A 196 -13.11 -0.01 -17.37
CA PHE A 196 -12.60 1.01 -16.46
C PHE A 196 -11.31 1.65 -16.96
N GLU A 197 -10.61 0.97 -17.86
CA GLU A 197 -9.32 1.39 -18.40
C GLU A 197 -9.43 1.70 -19.91
N PRO A 198 -8.78 2.77 -20.40
CA PRO A 198 -8.81 3.17 -21.81
C PRO A 198 -8.00 2.26 -22.74
#